data_AF-A0A855FZ83-F1
#
_entry.id   AF-A0A855FZ83-F1
#
_cell.length_a   1.000
_cell.length_b   1.000
_cell.length_c   1.000
_cell.angle_alpha   90.00
_cell.angle_beta   90.00
_cell.angle_gamma   90.00
#
_symmetry.space_group_name_H-M   'P 1'
#
loop_
_entity.id
_entity.type
_entity.pdbx_description
1 polymer ?
#
loop_
_entity_poly.entity_id
_entity_poly.type
_entity_poly.pdbx_seq_one_letter_code
_entity_poly.pdbx_strand_id
1 'polypeptide(L)'
;MLLWQVLLLTGCDYFVSEQQAHVPFYNRDSRGRADTIGKLGTQSISIPAGVIDGWARYIGDPGDFADPKIKAKYQRPPESYDLPIESFGFQYRITDGDIYTSFRQTEEDYRRDNETLIPYGKPFPWASVSVYGQYDAAPLNFNFTLQDDFRVSKEVTNIDYFQQSQPLYGLTVYKANNGIDPETGEPWKSDTLARDKMIKKDQAGNIKTYIKCEFTQYKNFCSHMFYNDDWHIQIWISYNRVYLPQWQEMESNIINILDSWRVSPEGRLLGKQIGKA
;
A
#
# COMPACT_ATOMS: atom_id res chain seq x y z
N MET A 1 -12.24 78.83 -27.71
CA MET A 1 -12.61 77.95 -28.83
C MET A 1 -11.60 76.80 -28.89
N LEU A 2 -12.13 75.57 -28.86
CA LEU A 2 -11.58 74.24 -29.18
C LEU A 2 -10.17 73.84 -28.66
N LEU A 3 -10.03 72.89 -27.73
CA LEU A 3 -10.10 71.41 -27.87
C LEU A 3 -9.07 70.84 -28.86
N TRP A 4 -8.12 70.05 -28.36
CA TRP A 4 -8.02 68.59 -28.61
C TRP A 4 -6.99 67.95 -27.67
N GLN A 5 -7.46 66.96 -26.90
CA GLN A 5 -6.64 66.01 -26.16
C GLN A 5 -6.16 64.92 -27.13
N VAL A 6 -4.90 64.50 -27.03
CA VAL A 6 -4.46 63.21 -27.56
C VAL A 6 -3.83 62.43 -26.41
N LEU A 7 -4.51 61.36 -26.03
CA LEU A 7 -4.06 60.37 -25.06
C LEU A 7 -2.78 59.69 -25.57
N LEU A 8 -1.80 59.58 -24.68
CA LEU A 8 -0.64 58.70 -24.81
C LEU A 8 -1.09 57.25 -24.59
N LEU A 9 -0.97 56.42 -25.63
CA LEU A 9 -1.00 54.96 -25.53
C LEU A 9 0.24 54.42 -26.24
N THR A 10 1.36 54.37 -25.52
CA THR A 10 2.49 53.51 -25.87
C THR A 10 2.39 52.26 -25.01
N GLY A 11 2.12 51.14 -25.68
CA GLY A 11 1.76 49.87 -25.09
C GLY A 11 2.77 49.36 -24.06
N CYS A 12 2.25 48.95 -22.92
CA CYS A 12 2.93 47.98 -22.08
C CYS A 12 2.90 46.65 -22.83
N ASP A 13 4.08 46.15 -23.20
CA ASP A 13 4.28 44.76 -23.57
C ASP A 13 3.78 43.89 -22.41
N TYR A 14 2.57 43.34 -22.56
CA TYR A 14 2.12 42.21 -21.77
C TYR A 14 2.96 41.01 -22.21
N PHE A 15 4.16 40.87 -21.64
CA PHE A 15 4.73 39.56 -21.43
C PHE A 15 3.78 38.81 -20.49
N VAL A 16 2.79 38.14 -21.08
CA VAL A 16 2.22 36.96 -20.46
C VAL A 16 3.41 36.04 -20.28
N SER A 17 3.95 35.95 -19.07
CA SER A 17 4.78 34.80 -18.74
C SER A 17 3.85 33.61 -18.87
N GLU A 18 3.88 32.96 -20.03
CA GLU A 18 3.57 31.55 -20.09
C GLU A 18 4.46 30.92 -19.02
N GLN A 19 3.90 30.65 -17.84
CA GLN A 19 4.44 29.63 -16.98
C GLN A 19 4.40 28.39 -17.85
N GLN A 20 5.48 28.12 -18.59
CA GLN A 20 5.74 26.81 -19.15
C GLN A 20 5.51 25.86 -18.00
N ALA A 21 4.41 25.11 -18.08
CA ALA A 21 4.11 24.06 -17.12
C ALA A 21 5.39 23.23 -17.03
N HIS A 22 6.06 23.29 -15.88
CA HIS A 22 7.31 22.59 -15.69
C HIS A 22 7.00 21.11 -15.81
N VAL A 23 7.26 20.53 -16.99
CA VAL A 23 7.04 19.11 -17.23
C VAL A 23 8.01 18.38 -16.30
N PRO A 24 7.52 17.59 -15.34
CA PRO A 24 8.40 16.91 -14.42
C PRO A 24 9.30 15.93 -15.19
N PHE A 25 10.50 15.70 -14.67
CA PHE A 25 11.38 14.68 -15.21
C PHE A 25 10.81 13.28 -14.91
N TYR A 26 10.69 12.44 -15.93
CA TYR A 26 10.23 11.06 -15.81
C TYR A 26 11.38 10.08 -16.03
N ASN A 27 11.59 9.19 -15.07
CA ASN A 27 12.35 7.97 -15.31
C ASN A 27 11.55 7.07 -16.27
N ARG A 28 12.25 6.39 -17.18
CA ARG A 28 11.62 5.53 -18.20
C ARG A 28 12.26 4.15 -18.22
N ASP A 29 11.47 3.13 -18.53
CA ASP A 29 11.99 1.78 -18.74
C ASP A 29 12.70 1.64 -20.10
N SER A 30 13.29 0.47 -20.35
CA SER A 30 13.97 0.15 -21.61
C SER A 30 13.08 0.28 -22.86
N ARG A 31 11.75 0.34 -22.68
CA ARG A 31 10.73 0.51 -23.73
C ARG A 31 10.19 1.93 -23.83
N GLY A 32 10.74 2.87 -23.05
CA GLY A 32 10.34 4.27 -23.05
C GLY A 32 9.06 4.59 -22.27
N ARG A 33 8.47 3.62 -21.56
CA ARG A 33 7.30 3.87 -20.69
C ARG A 33 7.73 4.70 -19.49
N ALA A 34 6.97 5.73 -19.18
CA ALA A 34 7.25 6.60 -18.04
C ALA A 34 6.82 5.91 -16.73
N ASP A 35 7.64 6.10 -15.71
CA ASP A 35 7.31 5.72 -14.34
C ASP A 35 6.16 6.58 -13.79
N THR A 36 5.41 6.02 -12.85
CA THR A 36 4.42 6.79 -12.09
C THR A 36 5.14 7.58 -10.99
N ILE A 37 4.83 8.87 -10.84
CA ILE A 37 5.55 9.77 -9.94
C ILE A 37 4.63 10.37 -8.89
N GLY A 38 5.17 10.73 -7.73
CA GLY A 38 4.43 11.48 -6.73
C GLY A 38 5.09 11.47 -5.37
N LYS A 39 4.41 12.05 -4.40
CA LYS A 39 4.81 12.05 -3.00
C LYS A 39 4.06 10.96 -2.27
N LEU A 40 4.75 9.98 -1.71
CA LEU A 40 4.19 8.94 -0.84
C LEU A 40 4.60 9.24 0.60
N GLY A 41 3.62 9.68 1.41
CA GLY A 41 3.88 10.12 2.79
C GLY A 41 4.93 11.24 2.81
N THR A 42 6.10 10.98 3.36
CA THR A 42 7.21 11.94 3.43
C THR A 42 8.17 11.89 2.24
N GLN A 43 8.07 10.87 1.37
CA GLN A 43 9.07 10.60 0.32
C GLN A 43 8.54 10.88 -1.09
N SER A 44 9.34 11.53 -1.93
CA SER A 44 9.08 11.58 -3.37
C SER A 44 9.58 10.29 -4.04
N ILE A 45 8.74 9.68 -4.87
CA ILE A 45 9.02 8.40 -5.50
C ILE A 45 8.75 8.41 -7.01
N SER A 46 9.46 7.52 -7.70
CA SER A 46 9.26 7.17 -9.10
C SER A 46 9.09 5.65 -9.17
N ILE A 47 7.85 5.20 -9.37
CA ILE A 47 7.46 3.79 -9.39
C ILE A 47 7.66 3.22 -10.80
N PRO A 48 8.45 2.16 -10.98
CA PRO A 48 8.74 1.61 -12.30
C PRO A 48 7.49 1.25 -13.11
N ALA A 49 7.49 1.62 -14.39
CA ALA A 49 6.41 1.28 -15.31
C ALA A 49 6.12 -0.23 -15.33
N GLY A 50 4.85 -0.61 -15.15
CA GLY A 50 4.39 -1.99 -15.17
C GLY A 50 4.48 -2.74 -13.84
N VAL A 51 4.90 -2.08 -12.75
CA VAL A 51 4.89 -2.67 -11.39
C VAL A 51 3.52 -2.56 -10.71
N ILE A 52 2.84 -1.43 -10.92
CA ILE A 52 1.55 -1.15 -10.27
C ILE A 52 0.45 -2.02 -10.88
N ASP A 53 -0.34 -2.65 -10.02
CA ASP A 53 -1.60 -3.28 -10.39
C ASP A 53 -2.67 -2.19 -10.60
N GLY A 54 -2.98 -1.89 -11.86
CA GLY A 54 -3.89 -0.80 -12.22
C GLY A 54 -3.20 0.56 -12.28
N TRP A 55 -3.48 1.43 -11.31
CA TRP A 55 -2.96 2.81 -11.27
C TRP A 55 -2.73 3.30 -9.84
N ALA A 56 -1.81 4.27 -9.68
CA ALA A 56 -1.71 5.03 -8.44
C ALA A 56 -2.89 6.00 -8.32
N ARG A 57 -3.49 6.05 -7.15
CA ARG A 57 -4.51 7.02 -6.77
C ARG A 57 -3.84 8.17 -6.06
N TYR A 58 -4.18 9.39 -6.42
CA TYR A 58 -3.72 10.60 -5.76
C TYR A 58 -4.80 11.15 -4.83
N ILE A 59 -4.39 11.87 -3.80
CA ILE A 59 -5.33 12.52 -2.88
C ILE A 59 -6.24 13.46 -3.68
N GLY A 60 -7.55 13.26 -3.51
CA GLY A 60 -8.59 14.00 -4.22
C GLY A 60 -9.04 13.38 -5.54
N ASP A 61 -8.41 12.30 -6.02
CA ASP A 61 -8.97 11.52 -7.13
C ASP A 61 -10.38 11.01 -6.77
N PRO A 62 -11.38 11.16 -7.65
CA PRO A 62 -12.72 10.64 -7.41
C PRO A 62 -12.70 9.12 -7.22
N GLY A 63 -13.49 8.64 -6.26
CA GLY A 63 -13.69 7.21 -6.06
C GLY A 63 -14.21 6.47 -7.31
N ASP A 64 -13.95 5.17 -7.41
CA ASP A 64 -14.40 4.35 -8.55
C ASP A 64 -15.93 4.32 -8.66
N PHE A 65 -16.63 4.52 -7.54
CA PHE A 65 -18.08 4.59 -7.46
C PHE A 65 -18.61 6.03 -7.28
N ALA A 66 -17.76 7.04 -7.43
CA ALA A 66 -18.19 8.44 -7.35
C ALA A 66 -19.21 8.75 -8.46
N ASP A 67 -20.14 9.66 -8.15
CA ASP A 67 -21.15 10.16 -9.10
C ASP A 67 -20.45 10.56 -10.42
N PRO A 68 -20.93 10.08 -11.58
CA PRO A 68 -20.38 10.46 -12.89
C PRO A 68 -20.23 11.97 -13.09
N LYS A 69 -21.09 12.79 -12.48
CA LYS A 69 -20.99 14.26 -12.53
C LYS A 69 -19.79 14.82 -11.77
N ILE A 70 -19.37 14.17 -10.69
CA ILE A 70 -18.15 14.52 -9.95
C ILE A 70 -16.94 14.16 -10.82
N LYS A 71 -16.93 12.95 -11.38
CA LYS A 71 -15.84 12.50 -12.28
C LYS A 71 -15.70 13.42 -13.49
N ALA A 72 -16.81 13.82 -14.12
CA ALA A 72 -16.80 14.70 -15.28
C ALA A 72 -16.27 16.11 -15.00
N LYS A 73 -16.34 16.58 -13.75
CA LYS A 73 -15.83 17.90 -13.34
C LYS A 73 -14.41 17.86 -12.76
N TYR A 74 -13.93 16.67 -12.43
CA TYR A 74 -12.62 16.52 -11.81
C TYR A 74 -11.52 16.84 -12.81
N GLN A 75 -10.65 17.76 -12.44
CA GLN A 75 -9.40 18.03 -13.15
C GLN A 75 -8.27 17.67 -12.21
N ARG A 76 -7.51 16.64 -12.56
CA ARG A 76 -6.34 16.25 -11.78
C ARG A 76 -5.32 17.40 -11.82
N PRO A 77 -4.71 17.76 -10.67
CA PRO A 77 -3.55 18.64 -10.68
C PRO A 77 -2.44 18.08 -11.60
N PRO A 78 -1.58 18.94 -12.17
CA PRO A 78 -0.41 18.48 -12.91
C PRO A 78 0.41 17.48 -12.08
N GLU A 79 0.85 16.40 -12.73
CA GLU A 79 1.73 15.43 -12.08
C GLU A 79 3.02 16.13 -11.64
N SER A 80 3.49 15.80 -10.44
CA SER A 80 4.74 16.29 -9.88
C SER A 80 5.17 15.37 -8.74
N TYR A 81 6.44 15.45 -8.34
CA TYR A 81 6.96 14.72 -7.19
C TYR A 81 6.43 15.20 -5.83
N ASP A 82 5.65 16.29 -5.84
CA ASP A 82 4.94 16.82 -4.67
C ASP A 82 3.46 16.41 -4.64
N LEU A 83 2.92 15.85 -5.72
CA LEU A 83 1.52 15.43 -5.78
C LEU A 83 1.29 14.24 -4.84
N PRO A 84 0.45 14.36 -3.80
CA PRO A 84 0.30 13.30 -2.79
C PRO A 84 -0.38 12.06 -3.36
N ILE A 85 0.29 10.92 -3.28
CA ILE A 85 -0.25 9.60 -3.61
C ILE A 85 -1.08 9.14 -2.41
N GLU A 86 -2.36 8.89 -2.65
CA GLU A 86 -3.26 8.24 -1.70
C GLU A 86 -2.85 6.77 -1.54
N SER A 87 -2.80 6.02 -2.64
CA SER A 87 -2.49 4.60 -2.61
C SER A 87 -2.08 4.01 -3.96
N PHE A 88 -1.43 2.85 -3.91
CA PHE A 88 -1.22 1.97 -5.06
C PHE A 88 -1.02 0.53 -4.59
N GLY A 89 -1.19 -0.43 -5.49
CA GLY A 89 -0.92 -1.84 -5.23
C GLY A 89 0.15 -2.43 -6.14
N PHE A 90 0.85 -3.46 -5.67
CA PHE A 90 1.78 -4.26 -6.47
C PHE A 90 1.86 -5.70 -5.93
N GLN A 91 2.38 -6.63 -6.73
CA GLN A 91 2.65 -8.01 -6.30
C GLN A 91 4.14 -8.21 -6.06
N TYR A 92 4.49 -8.82 -4.93
CA TYR A 92 5.88 -9.13 -4.56
C TYR A 92 6.01 -10.64 -4.28
N ARG A 93 7.09 -11.26 -4.74
CA ARG A 93 7.36 -12.69 -4.53
C ARG A 93 8.14 -12.88 -3.23
N ILE A 94 7.53 -13.59 -2.30
CA ILE A 94 8.03 -13.77 -0.94
C ILE A 94 9.37 -14.54 -0.90
N THR A 95 9.56 -15.47 -1.83
CA THR A 95 10.70 -16.39 -1.80
C THR A 95 12.05 -15.75 -2.16
N ASP A 96 12.05 -14.65 -2.90
CA ASP A 96 13.29 -14.00 -3.39
C ASP A 96 13.22 -12.47 -3.43
N GLY A 97 12.08 -11.86 -3.07
CA GLY A 97 11.91 -10.42 -3.02
C GLY A 97 11.76 -9.74 -4.38
N ASP A 98 11.65 -10.49 -5.49
CA ASP A 98 11.39 -9.88 -6.80
C ASP A 98 9.93 -9.42 -6.91
N ILE A 99 9.64 -8.52 -7.85
CA ILE A 99 8.32 -7.92 -7.98
C ILE A 99 7.72 -8.21 -9.35
N TYR A 100 6.41 -8.43 -9.38
CA TYR A 100 5.70 -8.57 -10.62
C TYR A 100 5.85 -7.27 -11.41
N THR A 101 6.42 -7.40 -12.61
CA THR A 101 6.53 -6.30 -13.55
C THR A 101 6.07 -6.79 -14.92
N SER A 102 5.12 -6.09 -15.53
CA SER A 102 4.69 -6.40 -16.90
C SER A 102 5.88 -6.35 -17.87
N PHE A 103 5.91 -7.32 -18.77
CA PHE A 103 6.96 -7.52 -19.77
C PHE A 103 8.35 -7.88 -19.22
N ARG A 104 8.43 -8.39 -17.98
CA ARG A 104 9.61 -9.07 -17.42
C ARG A 104 9.31 -10.54 -17.14
N GLN A 105 10.36 -11.34 -16.91
CA GLN A 105 10.26 -12.76 -16.54
C GLN A 105 9.30 -13.01 -15.36
N THR A 106 9.23 -12.06 -14.42
CA THR A 106 8.35 -12.09 -13.25
C THR A 106 6.86 -12.18 -13.59
N GLU A 107 6.44 -11.66 -14.75
CA GLU A 107 5.07 -11.81 -15.22
C GLU A 107 4.76 -13.26 -15.62
N GLU A 108 5.69 -13.91 -16.32
CA GLU A 108 5.57 -15.31 -16.69
C GLU A 108 5.64 -16.22 -15.46
N ASP A 109 6.50 -15.90 -14.51
CA ASP A 109 6.59 -16.60 -13.24
C ASP A 109 5.28 -16.52 -12.45
N TYR A 110 4.71 -15.32 -12.32
CA TYR A 110 3.42 -15.13 -11.65
C TYR A 110 2.31 -15.95 -12.33
N ARG A 111 2.22 -15.89 -13.68
CA ARG A 111 1.23 -16.66 -14.43
C ARG A 111 1.40 -18.17 -14.22
N ARG A 112 2.62 -18.67 -14.33
CA ARG A 112 2.95 -20.09 -14.10
C ARG A 112 2.55 -20.51 -12.68
N ASP A 113 2.93 -19.73 -11.67
CA ASP A 113 2.64 -20.05 -10.27
C ASP A 113 1.11 -20.02 -10.02
N ASN A 114 0.39 -19.08 -10.64
CA ASN A 114 -1.06 -18.97 -10.55
C ASN A 114 -1.75 -20.19 -11.17
N GLU A 115 -1.29 -20.66 -12.33
CA GLU A 115 -1.85 -21.81 -13.04
C GLU A 115 -1.48 -23.16 -12.38
N THR A 116 -0.32 -23.25 -11.73
CA THR A 116 0.23 -24.53 -11.23
C THR A 116 0.10 -24.74 -9.72
N LEU A 117 -0.17 -23.68 -8.94
CA LEU A 117 -0.24 -23.77 -7.48
C LEU A 117 -1.66 -23.59 -6.95
N ILE A 118 -2.37 -22.54 -7.38
CA ILE A 118 -3.69 -22.19 -6.83
C ILE A 118 -4.73 -23.30 -7.08
N PRO A 119 -4.90 -23.87 -8.30
CA PRO A 119 -5.90 -24.90 -8.54
C PRO A 119 -5.70 -26.18 -7.73
N TYR A 120 -4.48 -26.41 -7.25
CA TYR A 120 -4.10 -27.59 -6.47
C TYR A 120 -3.97 -27.29 -4.97
N GLY A 121 -4.42 -26.11 -4.51
CA GLY A 121 -4.37 -25.71 -3.11
C GLY A 121 -2.96 -25.59 -2.55
N LYS A 122 -1.94 -25.42 -3.41
CA LYS A 122 -0.56 -25.25 -2.97
C LYS A 122 -0.31 -23.80 -2.54
N PRO A 123 0.62 -23.55 -1.60
CA PRO A 123 0.94 -22.21 -1.18
C PRO A 123 1.42 -21.32 -2.34
N PHE A 124 0.71 -20.22 -2.55
CA PHE A 124 1.04 -19.24 -3.59
C PHE A 124 2.14 -18.29 -3.06
N PRO A 125 3.31 -18.18 -3.72
CA PRO A 125 4.48 -17.47 -3.19
C PRO A 125 4.45 -15.96 -3.41
N TRP A 126 3.35 -15.42 -3.95
CA TRP A 126 3.20 -14.00 -4.19
C TRP A 126 2.29 -13.37 -3.15
N ALA A 127 2.73 -12.24 -2.60
CA ALA A 127 1.97 -11.39 -1.73
C ALA A 127 1.42 -10.21 -2.51
N SER A 128 0.14 -9.93 -2.29
CA SER A 128 -0.50 -8.69 -2.76
C SER A 128 -0.24 -7.60 -1.75
N VAL A 129 0.38 -6.50 -2.18
CA VAL A 129 0.75 -5.36 -1.35
C VAL A 129 -0.07 -4.15 -1.77
N SER A 130 -0.65 -3.44 -0.80
CA SER A 130 -1.25 -2.12 -0.99
C SER A 130 -0.57 -1.13 -0.06
N VAL A 131 -0.14 -0.01 -0.62
CA VAL A 131 0.61 1.03 0.11
C VAL A 131 -0.27 2.27 0.16
N TYR A 132 -0.38 2.87 1.33
CA TYR A 132 -1.20 4.05 1.59
C TYR A 132 -0.33 5.15 2.18
N GLY A 133 -0.33 6.31 1.53
CA GLY A 133 0.26 7.53 2.09
C GLY A 133 -0.57 8.01 3.27
N GLN A 134 0.06 8.25 4.42
CA GLN A 134 -0.58 8.91 5.54
C GLN A 134 -0.17 10.38 5.50
N TYR A 135 -1.12 11.30 5.65
CA TYR A 135 -0.85 12.74 5.62
C TYR A 135 -1.47 13.48 6.82
N ASP A 136 -2.31 12.79 7.59
CA ASP A 136 -2.92 13.33 8.78
C ASP A 136 -1.97 13.27 9.98
N ALA A 137 -2.24 14.10 10.99
CA ALA A 137 -1.50 14.13 12.25
C ALA A 137 -1.85 12.97 13.21
N ALA A 138 -2.64 12.00 12.76
CA ALA A 138 -3.07 10.88 13.58
C ALA A 138 -1.85 9.99 13.95
N PRO A 139 -1.81 9.44 15.18
CA PRO A 139 -0.77 8.49 15.56
C PRO A 139 -0.78 7.27 14.64
N LEU A 140 0.38 6.94 14.07
CA LEU A 140 0.55 5.78 13.19
C LEU A 140 0.63 4.48 13.98
N ASN A 141 -0.50 4.01 14.53
CA ASN A 141 -0.57 2.74 15.24
C ASN A 141 -1.96 2.10 15.18
N PHE A 142 -2.03 0.82 15.55
CA PHE A 142 -3.27 0.04 15.57
C PHE A 142 -3.88 -0.11 16.96
N ASN A 143 -3.53 0.74 17.93
CA ASN A 143 -4.02 0.59 19.31
C ASN A 143 -5.55 0.66 19.36
N PHE A 144 -6.13 1.67 18.72
CA PHE A 144 -7.59 1.79 18.61
C PHE A 144 -8.18 0.67 17.75
N THR A 145 -7.56 0.38 16.59
CA THR A 145 -8.03 -0.65 15.66
C THR A 145 -8.15 -2.03 16.31
N LEU A 146 -7.17 -2.45 17.12
CA LEU A 146 -7.22 -3.75 17.79
C LEU A 146 -8.35 -3.78 18.84
N GLN A 147 -8.48 -2.73 19.65
CA GLN A 147 -9.52 -2.64 20.68
C GLN A 147 -10.92 -2.65 20.08
N ASP A 148 -11.12 -1.88 19.00
CA ASP A 148 -12.39 -1.86 18.29
C ASP A 148 -12.69 -3.21 17.64
N ASP A 149 -11.70 -3.88 17.04
CA ASP A 149 -11.87 -5.21 16.47
C ASP A 149 -12.28 -6.25 17.54
N PHE A 150 -11.70 -6.19 18.74
CA PHE A 150 -12.15 -7.04 19.86
C PHE A 150 -13.58 -6.70 20.31
N ARG A 151 -13.90 -5.42 20.45
CA ARG A 151 -15.24 -4.95 20.82
C ARG A 151 -16.29 -5.44 19.81
N VAL A 152 -16.06 -5.21 18.52
CA VAL A 152 -16.97 -5.65 17.43
C VAL A 152 -17.08 -7.17 17.39
N SER A 153 -15.98 -7.91 17.56
CA SER A 153 -16.02 -9.39 17.61
C SER A 153 -16.91 -9.89 18.74
N LYS A 154 -16.87 -9.23 19.91
CA LYS A 154 -17.72 -9.58 21.04
C LYS A 154 -19.18 -9.22 20.80
N GLU A 155 -19.46 -8.00 20.33
CA GLU A 155 -20.83 -7.51 20.14
C GLU A 155 -21.56 -8.22 18.99
N VAL A 156 -20.86 -8.52 17.89
CA VAL A 156 -21.49 -9.04 16.65
C VAL A 156 -21.45 -10.56 16.57
N THR A 157 -20.34 -11.18 16.98
CA THR A 157 -20.15 -12.63 16.82
C THR A 157 -19.97 -13.38 18.15
N ASN A 158 -20.10 -12.69 19.29
CA ASN A 158 -19.89 -13.26 20.64
C ASN A 158 -18.53 -13.98 20.80
N ILE A 159 -17.49 -13.47 20.13
CA ILE A 159 -16.13 -14.01 20.24
C ILE A 159 -15.31 -13.12 21.17
N ASP A 160 -14.74 -13.73 22.21
CA ASP A 160 -13.74 -13.10 23.07
C ASP A 160 -12.33 -13.48 22.61
N TYR A 161 -11.41 -12.53 22.61
CA TYR A 161 -10.02 -12.77 22.20
C TYR A 161 -9.10 -12.83 23.42
N PHE A 162 -8.39 -13.95 23.57
CA PHE A 162 -7.51 -14.19 24.71
C PHE A 162 -6.06 -14.18 24.27
N GLN A 163 -5.25 -13.39 24.97
CA GLN A 163 -3.81 -13.39 24.76
C GLN A 163 -3.22 -14.75 25.13
N GLN A 164 -2.36 -15.27 24.27
CA GLN A 164 -1.66 -16.53 24.49
C GLN A 164 -0.38 -16.30 25.29
N SER A 165 0.01 -17.29 26.10
CA SER A 165 1.19 -17.22 26.96
C SER A 165 2.50 -17.22 26.17
N GLN A 166 2.53 -17.95 25.05
CA GLN A 166 3.69 -18.06 24.18
C GLN A 166 3.55 -17.16 22.95
N PRO A 167 4.55 -16.33 22.64
CA PRO A 167 4.58 -15.59 21.40
C PRO A 167 4.78 -16.54 20.21
N LEU A 168 4.40 -16.11 19.00
CA LEU A 168 4.61 -16.83 17.76
C LEU A 168 5.46 -15.98 16.82
N TYR A 169 6.66 -16.45 16.46
CA TYR A 169 7.60 -15.71 15.60
C TYR A 169 7.86 -14.27 16.07
N GLY A 170 7.93 -14.05 17.38
CA GLY A 170 8.13 -12.73 17.98
C GLY A 170 6.89 -11.81 18.01
N LEU A 171 5.70 -12.35 17.69
CA LEU A 171 4.41 -11.67 17.77
C LEU A 171 3.64 -12.08 19.04
N THR A 172 2.91 -11.14 19.62
CA THR A 172 1.89 -11.44 20.64
C THR A 172 0.65 -12.00 19.94
N VAL A 173 0.16 -13.15 20.38
CA VAL A 173 -0.95 -13.86 19.74
C VAL A 173 -2.21 -13.75 20.59
N TYR A 174 -3.34 -13.56 19.94
CA TYR A 174 -4.68 -13.61 20.50
C TYR A 174 -5.51 -14.63 19.73
N LYS A 175 -6.16 -15.55 20.47
CA LYS A 175 -7.05 -16.55 19.91
C LYS A 175 -8.49 -16.31 20.36
N ALA A 176 -9.41 -16.48 19.42
CA ALA A 176 -10.84 -16.49 19.66
C ALA A 176 -11.20 -17.61 20.65
N ASN A 177 -11.94 -17.28 21.71
CA ASN A 177 -12.39 -18.20 22.77
C ASN A 177 -11.26 -19.11 23.30
N ASN A 178 -10.05 -18.54 23.39
CA ASN A 178 -8.83 -19.24 23.78
C ASN A 178 -8.48 -20.47 22.91
N GLY A 179 -8.89 -20.44 21.64
CA GLY A 179 -8.69 -21.52 20.68
C GLY A 179 -9.70 -22.67 20.79
N ILE A 180 -10.72 -22.54 21.64
CA ILE A 180 -11.75 -23.56 21.85
C ILE A 180 -13.05 -23.13 21.17
N ASP A 181 -13.62 -24.05 20.40
CA ASP A 181 -14.95 -23.91 19.81
C ASP A 181 -16.00 -24.06 20.92
N PRO A 182 -16.83 -23.03 21.19
CA PRO A 182 -17.80 -23.07 22.26
C PRO A 182 -18.94 -24.07 21.99
N GLU A 183 -19.18 -24.47 20.74
CA GLU A 183 -20.22 -25.43 20.40
C GLU A 183 -19.77 -26.87 20.65
N THR A 184 -18.51 -27.17 20.32
CA THR A 184 -17.98 -28.54 20.39
C THR A 184 -17.12 -28.82 21.61
N GLY A 185 -16.56 -27.78 22.24
CA GLY A 185 -15.60 -27.89 23.35
C GLY A 185 -14.20 -28.32 22.90
N GLU A 186 -13.97 -28.47 21.59
CA GLU A 186 -12.70 -28.91 20.99
C GLU A 186 -11.90 -27.72 20.44
N PRO A 187 -10.60 -27.88 20.13
CA PRO A 187 -9.85 -26.85 19.43
C PRO A 187 -10.51 -26.48 18.09
N TRP A 188 -10.59 -25.19 17.78
CA TRP A 188 -11.10 -24.70 16.49
C TRP A 188 -10.35 -25.37 15.33
N LYS A 189 -11.08 -26.12 14.49
CA LYS A 189 -10.54 -26.75 13.28
C LYS A 189 -10.63 -25.84 12.05
N SER A 190 -11.68 -25.02 11.98
CA SER A 190 -11.87 -24.00 10.96
C SER A 190 -13.04 -23.08 11.33
N ASP A 191 -12.86 -21.77 11.25
CA ASP A 191 -13.94 -20.79 11.34
C ASP A 191 -13.44 -19.44 10.78
N THR A 192 -14.21 -18.78 9.91
CA THR A 192 -13.80 -17.52 9.26
C THR A 192 -13.91 -16.29 10.17
N LEU A 193 -14.63 -16.39 11.28
CA LEU A 193 -14.80 -15.39 12.32
C LEU A 193 -13.74 -15.54 13.43
N ALA A 194 -13.29 -16.77 13.69
CA ALA A 194 -12.26 -17.10 14.69
C ALA A 194 -10.81 -16.92 14.20
N ARG A 195 -10.54 -15.81 13.50
CA ARG A 195 -9.21 -15.52 12.92
C ARG A 195 -8.18 -15.32 14.01
N ASP A 196 -7.02 -15.98 13.90
CA ASP A 196 -5.91 -15.70 14.80
C ASP A 196 -5.48 -14.24 14.61
N LYS A 197 -5.35 -13.49 15.70
CA LYS A 197 -4.92 -12.10 15.70
C LYS A 197 -3.52 -12.02 16.30
N MET A 198 -2.57 -11.41 15.59
CA MET A 198 -1.20 -11.27 16.05
C MET A 198 -0.73 -9.83 15.93
N ILE A 199 0.06 -9.36 16.90
CA ILE A 199 0.57 -7.98 16.92
C ILE A 199 2.06 -7.91 17.22
N LYS A 200 2.69 -6.85 16.70
CA LYS A 200 3.99 -6.37 17.17
C LYS A 200 3.85 -4.96 17.73
N LYS A 201 4.44 -4.72 18.89
CA LYS A 201 4.57 -3.40 19.50
C LYS A 201 5.97 -2.84 19.30
N ASP A 202 6.07 -1.53 19.19
CA ASP A 202 7.34 -0.80 19.33
C ASP A 202 7.79 -0.74 20.80
N GLN A 203 8.92 -0.06 21.05
CA GLN A 203 9.46 0.14 22.40
C GLN A 203 8.57 1.02 23.28
N ALA A 204 7.76 1.90 22.70
CA ALA A 204 6.81 2.75 23.40
C ALA A 204 5.48 2.03 23.71
N GLY A 205 5.32 0.79 23.24
CA GLY A 205 4.11 -0.03 23.44
C GLY A 205 3.02 0.19 22.40
N ASN A 206 3.26 0.96 21.33
CA ASN A 206 2.32 1.17 20.24
C ASN A 206 2.31 -0.03 19.30
N ILE A 207 1.14 -0.46 18.87
CA ILE A 207 1.00 -1.57 17.91
C ILE A 207 1.35 -1.07 16.51
N LYS A 208 2.46 -1.55 15.97
CA LYS A 208 2.98 -1.19 14.64
C LYS A 208 2.63 -2.21 13.57
N THR A 209 2.49 -3.47 13.95
CA THR A 209 2.11 -4.57 13.06
C THR A 209 0.83 -5.20 13.59
N TYR A 210 -0.14 -5.42 12.71
CA TYR A 210 -1.37 -6.14 13.02
C TYR A 210 -1.67 -7.17 11.93
N ILE A 211 -1.69 -8.45 12.31
CA ILE A 211 -1.89 -9.58 11.41
C ILE A 211 -3.15 -10.33 11.84
N LYS A 212 -3.98 -10.70 10.87
CA LYS A 212 -5.14 -11.58 11.02
C LYS A 212 -4.96 -12.76 10.08
N CYS A 213 -4.94 -13.97 10.60
CA CYS A 213 -4.82 -15.16 9.78
C CYS A 213 -6.10 -15.99 9.80
N GLU A 214 -6.61 -16.28 8.61
CA GLU A 214 -7.70 -17.22 8.37
C GLU A 214 -7.15 -18.62 8.20
N PHE A 215 -7.81 -19.58 8.84
CA PHE A 215 -7.61 -20.99 8.57
C PHE A 215 -8.98 -21.65 8.41
N THR A 216 -9.24 -22.09 7.19
CA THR A 216 -10.32 -23.01 6.88
C THR A 216 -9.75 -24.13 6.03
N GLN A 217 -10.54 -25.17 5.79
CA GLN A 217 -10.17 -26.22 4.85
C GLN A 217 -9.86 -25.70 3.41
N TYR A 218 -10.30 -24.48 3.06
CA TYR A 218 -10.12 -23.89 1.72
C TYR A 218 -9.33 -22.57 1.70
N LYS A 219 -9.20 -21.88 2.84
CA LYS A 219 -8.53 -20.59 2.95
C LYS A 219 -7.45 -20.66 4.00
N ASN A 220 -6.22 -20.36 3.61
CA ASN A 220 -5.08 -20.33 4.51
C ASN A 220 -4.23 -19.08 4.22
N PHE A 221 -4.75 -17.92 4.57
CA PHE A 221 -4.16 -16.62 4.22
C PHE A 221 -4.12 -15.70 5.44
N CYS A 222 -3.19 -14.77 5.42
CA CYS A 222 -3.07 -13.71 6.41
C CYS A 222 -3.28 -12.35 5.75
N SER A 223 -4.06 -11.50 6.40
CA SER A 223 -4.08 -10.06 6.18
C SER A 223 -3.14 -9.42 7.20
N HIS A 224 -2.12 -8.74 6.72
CA HIS A 224 -1.05 -8.15 7.54
C HIS A 224 -0.98 -6.67 7.23
N MET A 225 -1.13 -5.84 8.25
CA MET A 225 -0.93 -4.40 8.15
C MET A 225 0.26 -3.97 8.99
N PHE A 226 1.04 -3.03 8.49
CA PHE A 226 2.06 -2.37 9.30
C PHE A 226 2.22 -0.89 8.95
N TYR A 227 2.70 -0.10 9.91
CA TYR A 227 3.07 1.30 9.70
C TYR A 227 4.58 1.43 9.61
N ASN A 228 5.06 2.28 8.70
CA ASN A 228 6.43 2.79 8.72
C ASN A 228 6.40 4.29 9.06
N ASP A 229 7.02 4.65 10.17
CA ASP A 229 6.98 6.02 10.70
C ASP A 229 7.84 6.98 9.87
N ASP A 230 9.03 6.55 9.44
CA ASP A 230 9.95 7.40 8.68
C ASP A 230 9.35 7.83 7.33
N TRP A 231 8.62 6.91 6.70
CA TRP A 231 7.92 7.14 5.45
C TRP A 231 6.55 7.79 5.63
N HIS A 232 5.98 7.71 6.83
CA HIS A 232 4.60 8.08 7.13
C HIS A 232 3.59 7.36 6.21
N ILE A 233 3.67 6.03 6.19
CA ILE A 233 2.82 5.16 5.35
C ILE A 233 2.21 4.02 6.15
N GLN A 234 1.08 3.51 5.65
CA GLN A 234 0.50 2.24 6.06
C GLN A 234 0.59 1.25 4.91
N ILE A 235 0.99 0.02 5.18
CA ILE A 235 1.11 -1.04 4.19
C ILE A 235 0.18 -2.19 4.58
N TRP A 236 -0.53 -2.72 3.60
CA TRP A 236 -1.40 -3.88 3.71
C TRP A 236 -0.82 -4.98 2.82
N ILE A 237 -0.76 -6.20 3.36
CA ILE A 237 -0.21 -7.37 2.69
C ILE A 237 -1.21 -8.51 2.83
N SER A 238 -1.46 -9.22 1.72
CA SER A 238 -2.19 -10.48 1.72
C SER A 238 -1.29 -11.58 1.21
N TYR A 239 -1.11 -12.65 2.00
CA TYR A 239 -0.22 -13.78 1.66
C TYR A 239 -0.70 -15.10 2.24
N ASN A 240 -0.21 -16.21 1.70
CA ASN A 240 -0.50 -17.54 2.23
C ASN A 240 0.13 -17.72 3.62
N ARG A 241 -0.64 -18.20 4.61
CA ARG A 241 -0.23 -18.31 6.02
C ARG A 241 1.07 -19.12 6.22
N VAL A 242 1.44 -20.03 5.30
CA VAL A 242 2.72 -20.75 5.39
C VAL A 242 3.93 -19.81 5.49
N TYR A 243 3.82 -18.59 4.94
CA TYR A 243 4.86 -17.58 4.94
C TYR A 243 4.84 -16.67 6.17
N LEU A 244 3.91 -16.88 7.11
CA LEU A 244 3.87 -16.12 8.38
C LEU A 244 5.22 -16.11 9.14
N PRO A 245 6.05 -17.18 9.18
CA PRO A 245 7.35 -17.12 9.83
C PRO A 245 8.29 -16.01 9.27
N GLN A 246 8.05 -15.56 8.05
CA GLN A 246 8.86 -14.56 7.34
C GLN A 246 8.28 -13.15 7.47
N TRP A 247 7.27 -12.91 8.32
CA TRP A 247 6.55 -11.63 8.38
C TRP A 247 7.46 -10.41 8.53
N GLN A 248 8.54 -10.49 9.34
CA GLN A 248 9.50 -9.39 9.53
C GLN A 248 10.33 -9.12 8.26
N GLU A 249 10.70 -10.19 7.55
CA GLU A 249 11.42 -10.10 6.30
C GLU A 249 10.53 -9.49 5.21
N MET A 250 9.24 -9.84 5.17
CA MET A 250 8.29 -9.22 4.24
C MET A 250 8.16 -7.71 4.48
N GLU A 251 8.00 -7.27 5.73
CA GLU A 251 7.97 -5.84 6.06
C GLU A 251 9.26 -5.15 5.58
N SER A 252 10.42 -5.73 5.87
CA SER A 252 11.73 -5.18 5.49
C SER A 252 11.92 -5.12 3.97
N ASN A 253 11.56 -6.18 3.26
CA ASN A 253 11.68 -6.26 1.80
C ASN A 253 10.78 -5.24 1.11
N ILE A 254 9.55 -5.05 1.58
CA ILE A 254 8.66 -4.04 1.02
C ILE A 254 9.25 -2.63 1.21
N ILE A 255 9.79 -2.31 2.39
CA ILE A 255 10.43 -1.02 2.60
C ILE A 255 11.67 -0.85 1.71
N ASN A 256 12.47 -1.89 1.50
CA ASN A 256 13.61 -1.85 0.59
C ASN A 256 13.18 -1.62 -0.88
N ILE A 257 12.08 -2.24 -1.30
CA ILE A 257 11.47 -2.01 -2.63
C ILE A 257 11.08 -0.54 -2.78
N LEU A 258 10.36 0.02 -1.80
CA LEU A 258 9.96 1.42 -1.81
C LEU A 258 11.17 2.36 -1.79
N ASP A 259 12.19 2.09 -0.98
CA ASP A 259 13.42 2.89 -0.89
C ASP A 259 14.16 2.93 -2.24
N SER A 260 14.16 1.82 -2.98
CA SER A 260 14.73 1.75 -4.33
C SER A 260 14.06 2.68 -5.35
N TRP A 261 12.84 3.16 -5.06
CA TRP A 261 12.04 4.04 -5.92
C TRP A 261 12.16 5.52 -5.55
N ARG A 262 12.90 5.86 -4.49
CA ARG A 262 13.06 7.26 -4.06
C ARG A 262 13.81 8.07 -5.10
N VAL A 263 13.42 9.33 -5.17
CA VAL A 263 14.05 10.33 -6.04
C VAL A 263 14.42 11.59 -5.27
N SER A 264 15.31 12.39 -5.87
CA SER A 264 15.48 13.79 -5.51
C SER A 264 14.22 14.61 -5.86
N PRO A 265 14.07 15.84 -5.35
CA PRO A 265 12.96 16.73 -5.72
C PRO A 265 12.83 16.97 -7.24
N GLU A 266 13.94 16.88 -7.98
CA GLU A 266 14.00 17.02 -9.44
C GLU A 266 13.71 15.71 -10.19
N GLY A 267 13.43 14.61 -9.48
CA GLY A 267 13.06 13.32 -10.06
C GLY A 267 14.20 12.35 -10.37
N ARG A 268 15.43 12.65 -9.92
CA ARG A 268 16.58 11.76 -10.15
C ARG A 268 16.58 10.62 -9.14
N LEU A 269 16.72 9.38 -9.61
CA LEU A 269 16.78 8.21 -8.75
C LEU A 269 17.94 8.30 -7.75
N LEU A 270 17.66 7.95 -6.50
CA LEU A 270 18.68 7.87 -5.45
C LEU A 270 19.41 6.51 -5.43
N GLY A 271 18.90 5.52 -6.16
CA GLY A 271 19.46 4.18 -6.25
C GLY A 271 18.95 3.40 -7.45
N LYS A 272 19.31 2.11 -7.54
CA LYS A 272 18.81 1.21 -8.58
C LYS A 272 17.38 0.77 -8.23
N GLN A 273 16.43 1.10 -9.11
CA GLN A 273 15.03 0.68 -8.94
C GLN A 273 14.86 -0.84 -9.05
N ILE A 274 14.23 -1.43 -8.04
CA ILE A 274 13.73 -2.81 -8.11
C ILE A 274 12.49 -2.84 -9.00
N GLY A 275 12.36 -3.89 -9.83
CA GLY A 275 11.27 -4.03 -10.81
C GLY A 275 11.44 -3.27 -12.12
N LYS A 276 12.48 -2.46 -12.28
CA LYS A 276 12.71 -1.78 -13.57
C LYS A 276 12.99 -2.78 -14.70
N ALA A 277 12.32 -2.61 -15.84
CA ALA A 277 12.50 -3.41 -17.07
C ALA A 277 13.45 -2.74 -18.07
#